data_AF-A0A937G7Z4-F1
#
_entry.id   AF-A0A937G7Z4-F1
#
_cell.length_a   1.000
_cell.length_b   1.000
_cell.length_c   1.000
_cell.angle_alpha   90.00
_cell.angle_beta   90.00
_cell.angle_gamma   90.00
#
_symmetry.space_group_name_H-M   'P 1'
#
loop_
_entity.id
_entity.type
_entity.pdbx_description
1 polymer ?
#
loop_
_entity_poly.entity_id
_entity_poly.type
_entity_poly.pdbx_seq_one_letter_code
_entity_poly.pdbx_strand_id
1 'polypeptide(L)'
;MAILGSAFAQTNVTFQVDMNNYTGSFTTPEVNGTFNNWCGNCAAMTDADGDNVWEVTIALTAGDTVEYKFSHDAWTGQETNDPTAPCTNGNATYTNRVLVVPAAATTLPAVCWASCDPCSSAPATANITFQVDMQLYTGSFTTPEVNGTFNGWCGNCAAMSDANGDNVWDVTITLNVGDTVEYKYSHDNWTGQEMNDPTAPCTNGNATYTNRVLVVSQSDTLDVVCWASCNACSGIGMEENAVLMTLTPNPANSVLSIDFVGAHGAYQIMNLNGQTVAAGSLVRGENQVITASLPNGMYMVRVAGEQGETIQKLAIRH
;
A
#
# COMPACT_ATOMS: atom_id res chain seq x y z
N MET A 1 28.21 55.58 40.04
CA MET A 1 26.97 54.82 39.81
C MET A 1 26.95 54.46 38.33
N ALA A 2 27.53 53.31 37.98
CA ALA A 2 27.51 52.83 36.60
C ALA A 2 26.12 52.24 36.35
N ILE A 3 25.36 52.86 35.46
CA ILE A 3 24.13 52.29 34.93
C ILE A 3 24.60 51.16 34.00
N LEU A 4 24.62 49.93 34.51
CA LEU A 4 24.67 48.73 33.68
C LEU A 4 23.36 48.72 32.87
N GLY A 5 23.42 49.23 31.64
CA GLY A 5 22.35 49.00 30.68
C GLY A 5 22.33 47.51 30.38
N SER A 6 21.27 46.82 30.81
CA SER A 6 21.01 45.43 30.42
C SER A 6 20.89 45.39 28.90
N ALA A 7 21.92 44.88 28.22
CA ALA A 7 21.81 44.52 26.82
C ALA A 7 20.95 43.25 26.76
N PHE A 8 19.72 43.37 26.26
CA PHE A 8 18.90 42.20 25.97
C PHE A 8 19.54 41.43 24.80
N ALA A 9 19.60 40.10 24.91
CA ALA A 9 20.18 39.26 23.88
C ALA A 9 19.27 39.27 22.64
N GLN A 10 19.84 39.57 21.46
CA GLN A 10 19.14 39.33 20.19
C GLN A 10 19.25 37.86 19.79
N THR A 11 18.20 37.34 19.16
CA THR A 11 18.14 36.01 18.57
C THR A 11 17.65 36.09 17.13
N ASN A 12 18.05 35.14 16.30
CA ASN A 12 17.57 35.03 14.92
C ASN A 12 16.27 34.23 14.87
N VAL A 13 15.24 34.81 14.26
CA VAL A 13 13.96 34.13 14.02
C VAL A 13 13.74 34.03 12.52
N THR A 14 13.58 32.80 12.01
CA THR A 14 13.18 32.57 10.61
C THR A 14 11.67 32.48 10.53
N PHE A 15 11.06 33.42 9.81
CA PHE A 15 9.63 33.44 9.49
C PHE A 15 9.41 32.67 8.19
N GLN A 16 8.33 31.90 8.11
CA GLN A 16 7.98 31.10 6.94
C GLN A 16 6.50 31.27 6.60
N VAL A 17 6.17 31.49 5.32
CA VAL A 17 4.78 31.52 4.82
C VAL A 17 4.65 30.66 3.58
N ASP A 18 3.67 29.77 3.59
CA ASP A 18 3.32 28.91 2.47
C ASP A 18 2.30 29.61 1.57
N MET A 19 2.70 29.85 0.32
CA MET A 19 1.92 30.54 -0.70
C MET A 19 1.22 29.58 -1.67
N ASN A 20 1.32 28.26 -1.50
CA ASN A 20 0.79 27.25 -2.43
C ASN A 20 -0.73 27.35 -2.64
N ASN A 21 -1.47 27.79 -1.61
CA ASN A 21 -2.92 27.96 -1.68
C ASN A 21 -3.35 29.41 -2.00
N TYR A 22 -2.41 30.32 -2.21
CA TYR A 22 -2.72 31.69 -2.60
C TYR A 22 -3.06 31.76 -4.09
N THR A 23 -4.26 32.24 -4.42
CA THR A 23 -4.78 32.26 -5.80
C THR A 23 -4.59 33.61 -6.51
N GLY A 24 -4.09 34.62 -5.80
CA GLY A 24 -3.79 35.92 -6.38
C GLY A 24 -2.42 35.95 -7.07
N SER A 25 -2.16 37.02 -7.82
CA SER A 25 -0.82 37.29 -8.35
C SER A 25 0.03 38.01 -7.31
N PHE A 26 1.28 37.59 -7.16
CA PHE A 26 2.29 38.28 -6.36
C PHE A 26 3.67 38.11 -7.00
N THR A 27 4.65 38.92 -6.61
CA THR A 27 6.07 38.72 -7.00
C THR A 27 6.94 38.35 -5.82
N THR A 28 6.79 39.02 -4.67
CA THR A 28 7.63 38.77 -3.50
C THR A 28 6.83 38.99 -2.23
N PRO A 29 6.62 37.93 -1.41
CA PRO A 29 6.13 38.06 -0.05
C PRO A 29 7.14 38.77 0.85
N GLU A 30 6.63 39.43 1.88
CA GLU A 30 7.42 40.16 2.86
C GLU A 30 6.78 40.05 4.25
N VAL A 31 7.60 40.19 5.29
CA VAL A 31 7.12 40.19 6.68
C VAL A 31 7.25 41.59 7.29
N ASN A 32 6.17 42.07 7.88
CA ASN A 32 6.09 43.42 8.43
C ASN A 32 5.67 43.36 9.88
N GLY A 33 6.29 44.12 10.75
CA GLY A 33 5.93 44.10 12.16
C GLY A 33 6.44 45.28 12.94
N THR A 34 6.23 45.22 14.25
CA THR A 34 6.67 46.26 15.20
C THR A 34 8.19 46.46 15.16
N PHE A 35 8.96 45.42 14.79
CA PHE A 35 10.41 45.44 14.69
C PHE A 35 10.97 46.18 13.47
N ASN A 36 10.16 46.43 12.42
CA ASN A 36 10.58 47.16 11.23
C ASN A 36 9.64 48.33 10.89
N ASN A 37 8.88 48.83 11.87
CA ASN A 37 7.90 49.90 11.71
C ASN A 37 6.88 49.64 10.58
N TRP A 38 6.49 48.38 10.38
CA TRP A 38 5.55 47.99 9.31
C TRP A 38 6.01 48.40 7.90
N CYS A 39 7.32 48.38 7.66
CA CYS A 39 7.91 48.76 6.38
C CYS A 39 7.70 47.68 5.32
N GLY A 40 6.77 47.96 4.40
CA GLY A 40 6.31 47.06 3.34
C GLY A 40 7.36 46.54 2.36
N ASN A 41 8.63 46.90 2.45
CA ASN A 41 9.65 46.36 1.56
C ASN A 41 11.02 46.20 2.26
N CYS A 42 11.04 46.27 3.60
CA CYS A 42 12.29 46.19 4.36
C CYS A 42 12.69 44.75 4.71
N ALA A 43 11.76 43.78 4.62
CA ALA A 43 12.01 42.38 4.94
C ALA A 43 11.32 41.45 3.93
N ALA A 44 11.76 41.56 2.67
CA ALA A 44 11.38 40.66 1.60
C ALA A 44 11.85 39.23 1.89
N MET A 45 11.02 38.26 1.55
CA MET A 45 11.26 36.83 1.75
C MET A 45 11.86 36.20 0.49
N THR A 46 12.49 35.04 0.64
CA THR A 46 13.06 34.27 -0.47
C THR A 46 12.51 32.85 -0.48
N ASP A 47 12.35 32.28 -1.67
CA ASP A 47 12.02 30.88 -1.92
C ASP A 47 13.20 30.27 -2.70
N ALA A 48 14.16 29.70 -1.97
CA ALA A 48 15.44 29.27 -2.55
C ALA A 48 15.39 27.87 -3.19
N ASP A 49 14.48 27.02 -2.74
CA ASP A 49 14.29 25.65 -3.21
C ASP A 49 13.10 25.49 -4.17
N GLY A 50 12.27 26.53 -4.33
CA GLY A 50 11.21 26.59 -5.32
C GLY A 50 9.97 25.80 -4.93
N ASP A 51 9.76 25.57 -3.64
CA ASP A 51 8.59 24.86 -3.11
C ASP A 51 7.42 25.80 -2.79
N ASN A 52 7.60 27.11 -3.05
CA ASN A 52 6.66 28.19 -2.79
C ASN A 52 6.33 28.40 -1.29
N VAL A 53 7.21 27.93 -0.41
CA VAL A 53 7.30 28.30 1.00
C VAL A 53 8.42 29.34 1.14
N TRP A 54 8.00 30.57 1.45
CA TRP A 54 8.91 31.71 1.47
C TRP A 54 9.45 31.94 2.87
N GLU A 55 10.73 32.26 2.99
CA GLU A 55 11.41 32.44 4.27
C GLU A 55 12.22 33.74 4.39
N VAL A 56 12.34 34.27 5.62
CA VAL A 56 13.26 35.36 5.96
C VAL A 56 13.69 35.28 7.42
N THR A 57 14.98 35.52 7.70
CA THR A 57 15.52 35.54 9.06
C THR A 57 15.71 36.97 9.56
N ILE A 58 15.18 37.27 10.75
CA ILE A 58 15.26 38.60 11.39
C ILE A 58 15.83 38.45 12.80
N ALA A 59 16.78 39.33 13.14
CA ALA A 59 17.32 39.43 14.50
C ALA A 59 16.35 40.23 15.39
N LEU A 60 15.81 39.60 16.42
CA LEU A 60 14.83 40.17 17.35
C LEU A 60 15.32 40.04 18.80
N THR A 61 14.87 40.94 19.66
CA THR A 61 15.19 40.89 21.10
C THR A 61 14.47 39.73 21.77
N ALA A 62 15.21 38.79 22.36
CA ALA A 62 14.65 37.62 23.02
C ALA A 62 13.72 38.01 24.19
N GLY A 63 12.56 37.37 24.28
CA GLY A 63 11.55 37.61 25.31
C GLY A 63 10.59 38.78 25.02
N ASP A 64 10.85 39.61 24.00
CA ASP A 64 9.89 40.62 23.58
C ASP A 64 8.66 39.98 22.91
N THR A 65 7.52 40.65 22.99
CA THR A 65 6.34 40.30 22.19
C THR A 65 6.28 41.24 20.99
N VAL A 66 6.30 40.68 19.78
CA VAL A 66 6.17 41.43 18.53
C VAL A 66 4.86 41.10 17.84
N GLU A 67 4.27 42.09 17.19
CA GLU A 67 3.18 41.89 16.24
C GLU A 67 3.75 41.93 14.83
N TYR A 68 3.24 41.06 13.95
CA TYR A 68 3.66 41.00 12.55
C TYR A 68 2.53 40.56 11.61
N LYS A 69 2.76 40.73 10.32
CA LYS A 69 1.85 40.36 9.24
C LYS A 69 2.64 40.02 7.97
N PHE A 70 2.19 39.03 7.22
CA PHE A 70 2.67 38.77 5.86
C PHE A 70 1.95 39.67 4.84
N SER A 71 2.71 40.31 3.96
CA SER A 71 2.20 41.03 2.79
C SER A 71 2.97 40.60 1.54
N HIS A 72 2.60 41.13 0.39
CA HIS A 72 3.41 41.01 -0.82
C HIS A 72 3.39 42.31 -1.63
N ASP A 73 4.49 42.51 -2.36
CA ASP A 73 4.70 43.59 -3.31
C ASP A 73 4.43 44.99 -2.71
N ALA A 74 5.08 45.32 -1.59
CA ALA A 74 4.94 46.62 -0.93
C ALA A 74 3.50 46.96 -0.53
N TRP A 75 2.86 46.06 0.22
CA TRP A 75 1.47 46.15 0.66
C TRP A 75 0.41 46.14 -0.47
N THR A 76 0.78 45.75 -1.70
CA THR A 76 -0.21 45.56 -2.78
C THR A 76 -1.23 44.49 -2.40
N GLY A 77 -0.79 43.43 -1.72
CA GLY A 77 -1.66 42.48 -1.04
C GLY A 77 -1.18 42.21 0.37
N GLN A 78 -2.10 41.83 1.26
CA GLN A 78 -1.80 41.50 2.65
C GLN A 78 -2.72 40.40 3.15
N GLU A 79 -2.24 39.62 4.12
CA GLU A 79 -3.07 38.59 4.73
C GLU A 79 -4.22 39.21 5.57
N THR A 80 -5.31 38.46 5.67
CA THR A 80 -6.46 38.79 6.52
C THR A 80 -6.81 37.57 7.37
N ASN A 81 -6.12 37.41 8.50
CA ASN A 81 -6.38 36.32 9.43
C ASN A 81 -7.70 36.55 10.20
N ASP A 82 -8.30 35.45 10.67
CA ASP A 82 -9.36 35.48 11.66
C ASP A 82 -8.82 36.08 12.98
N PRO A 83 -9.38 37.19 13.49
CA PRO A 83 -8.95 37.81 14.74
C PRO A 83 -9.13 36.94 15.98
N THR A 84 -9.88 35.84 15.88
CA THR A 84 -10.06 34.88 16.98
C THR A 84 -9.07 33.71 16.92
N ALA A 85 -8.27 33.61 15.86
CA ALA A 85 -7.32 32.53 15.67
C ALA A 85 -6.15 32.62 16.67
N PRO A 86 -5.57 31.48 17.09
CA PRO A 86 -4.66 31.40 18.24
C PRO A 86 -3.34 32.16 18.06
N CYS A 87 -2.93 32.43 16.82
CA CYS A 87 -1.70 33.17 16.53
C CYS A 87 -1.92 34.69 16.42
N THR A 88 -3.12 35.21 16.67
CA THR A 88 -3.46 36.64 16.45
C THR A 88 -3.58 37.44 17.74
N ASN A 89 -3.55 38.77 17.63
CA ASN A 89 -3.65 39.71 18.74
C ASN A 89 -5.09 39.91 19.28
N GLY A 90 -6.09 39.18 18.78
CA GLY A 90 -7.48 39.33 19.23
C GLY A 90 -8.19 40.59 18.71
N ASN A 91 -7.54 41.42 17.88
CA ASN A 91 -8.07 42.72 17.47
C ASN A 91 -8.78 42.62 16.12
N ALA A 92 -10.10 42.74 16.10
CA ALA A 92 -10.90 42.65 14.88
C ALA A 92 -10.73 43.83 13.88
N THR A 93 -10.12 44.94 14.29
CA THR A 93 -9.86 46.09 13.41
C THR A 93 -8.48 46.02 12.77
N TYR A 94 -7.48 45.64 13.57
CA TYR A 94 -6.08 45.51 13.16
C TYR A 94 -5.57 44.13 13.56
N THR A 95 -6.07 43.11 12.87
CA THR A 95 -5.64 41.73 13.12
C THR A 95 -4.21 41.54 12.67
N ASN A 96 -3.32 41.30 13.63
CA ASN A 96 -1.93 40.96 13.41
C ASN A 96 -1.60 39.64 14.09
N ARG A 97 -0.59 38.95 13.58
CA ARG A 97 0.00 37.79 14.25
C ARG A 97 0.84 38.26 15.44
N VAL A 98 0.92 37.44 16.49
CA VAL A 98 1.70 37.71 17.70
C VAL A 98 2.79 36.66 17.83
N LEU A 99 4.01 37.09 18.16
CA LEU A 99 5.13 36.22 18.48
C LEU A 99 5.79 36.69 19.77
N VAL A 100 5.93 35.77 20.74
CA VAL A 100 6.89 35.94 21.83
C VAL A 100 8.24 35.45 21.33
N VAL A 101 9.22 36.35 21.24
CA VAL A 101 10.51 36.06 20.63
C VAL A 101 11.26 35.00 21.45
N PRO A 102 11.65 33.87 20.84
CA PRO A 102 12.27 32.76 21.55
C PRO A 102 13.65 33.14 22.12
N ALA A 103 14.11 32.43 23.14
CA ALA A 103 15.42 32.69 23.75
C ALA A 103 16.62 32.23 22.90
N ALA A 104 16.38 31.34 21.93
CA ALA A 104 17.38 30.78 21.03
C ALA A 104 16.96 30.96 19.57
N ALA A 105 17.93 30.86 18.66
CA ALA A 105 17.66 30.97 17.23
C ALA A 105 16.66 29.88 16.82
N THR A 106 15.57 30.28 16.16
CA THR A 106 14.42 29.40 15.91
C THR A 106 13.86 29.66 14.52
N THR A 107 13.61 28.57 13.79
CA THR A 107 12.78 28.61 12.59
C THR A 107 11.33 28.33 13.00
N LEU A 108 10.44 29.29 12.74
CA LEU A 108 9.01 29.12 13.02
C LEU A 108 8.40 28.15 12.01
N PRO A 109 7.39 27.34 12.36
CA PRO A 109 6.69 26.50 11.39
C PRO A 109 6.13 27.33 10.23
N ALA A 110 6.15 26.76 9.02
CA ALA A 110 5.48 27.36 7.88
C ALA A 110 3.96 27.37 8.12
N VAL A 111 3.35 28.51 7.85
CA VAL A 111 1.91 28.74 8.00
C VAL A 111 1.30 29.07 6.66
N CYS A 112 0.05 28.66 6.43
CA CYS A 112 -0.64 29.06 5.21
C CYS A 112 -0.91 30.56 5.21
N TRP A 113 -0.87 31.16 4.02
CA TRP A 113 -1.33 32.53 3.83
C TRP A 113 -2.70 32.76 4.50
N ALA A 114 -2.80 33.80 5.35
CA ALA A 114 -3.99 34.14 6.14
C ALA A 114 -4.50 33.05 7.11
N SER A 115 -3.67 32.06 7.48
CA SER A 115 -3.98 31.03 8.48
C SER A 115 -2.92 30.94 9.59
N CYS A 116 -3.32 30.54 10.79
CA CYS A 116 -2.38 30.15 11.84
C CYS A 116 -1.83 28.74 11.67
N ASP A 117 -2.50 27.94 10.83
CA ASP A 117 -2.17 26.54 10.57
C ASP A 117 -1.34 26.42 9.27
N PRO A 118 -0.55 25.35 9.11
CA PRO A 118 0.08 25.05 7.83
C PRO A 118 -0.96 24.95 6.71
N CYS A 119 -0.56 25.19 5.46
CA CYS A 119 -1.47 24.89 4.36
C CYS A 119 -1.84 23.42 4.44
N SER A 120 -3.13 23.11 4.22
CA SER A 120 -3.51 21.74 3.91
C SER A 120 -2.72 21.35 2.67
N SER A 121 -1.66 20.56 2.83
CA SER A 121 -0.95 20.00 1.69
C SER A 121 -1.94 19.21 0.86
N ALA A 122 -1.70 19.08 -0.44
CA ALA A 122 -2.33 18.01 -1.20
C ALA A 122 -2.15 16.70 -0.40
N PRO A 123 -3.15 15.80 -0.37
CA PRO A 123 -2.99 14.51 0.28
C PRO A 123 -1.68 13.89 -0.21
N ALA A 124 -0.84 13.40 0.71
CA ALA A 124 0.35 12.67 0.29
C ALA A 124 -0.09 11.57 -0.67
N THR A 125 0.63 11.37 -1.77
CA THR A 125 0.30 10.34 -2.76
C THR A 125 1.31 9.21 -2.75
N ALA A 126 0.88 8.03 -3.17
CA ALA A 126 1.66 6.81 -3.27
C ALA A 126 1.43 6.15 -4.62
N ASN A 127 2.50 5.68 -5.24
CA ASN A 127 2.42 4.87 -6.45
C ASN A 127 2.21 3.41 -6.06
N ILE A 128 1.08 2.84 -6.44
CA ILE A 128 0.72 1.45 -6.17
C ILE A 128 0.76 0.66 -7.47
N THR A 129 1.62 -0.34 -7.54
CA THR A 129 1.64 -1.30 -8.64
C THR A 129 0.70 -2.45 -8.34
N PHE A 130 -0.38 -2.55 -9.10
CA PHE A 130 -1.33 -3.66 -9.07
C PHE A 130 -0.82 -4.78 -9.96
N GLN A 131 -0.95 -6.03 -9.52
CA GLN A 131 -0.48 -7.20 -10.25
C GLN A 131 -1.53 -8.32 -10.23
N VAL A 132 -1.79 -8.92 -11.39
CA VAL A 132 -2.69 -10.10 -11.51
C VAL A 132 -2.08 -11.15 -12.43
N ASP A 133 -2.07 -12.38 -11.95
CA ASP A 133 -1.63 -13.54 -12.71
C ASP A 133 -2.81 -14.17 -13.44
N MET A 134 -2.72 -14.18 -14.77
CA MET A 134 -3.73 -14.69 -15.68
C MET A 134 -3.48 -16.13 -16.13
N GLN A 135 -2.41 -16.80 -15.66
CA GLN A 135 -1.98 -18.10 -16.19
C GLN A 135 -3.03 -19.22 -16.09
N LEU A 136 -3.93 -19.15 -15.10
CA LEU A 136 -5.01 -20.12 -14.91
C LEU A 136 -6.35 -19.69 -15.49
N TYR A 137 -6.44 -18.47 -16.06
CA TYR A 137 -7.65 -18.00 -16.69
C TYR A 137 -7.83 -18.71 -18.05
N THR A 138 -8.94 -19.42 -18.20
CA THR A 138 -9.22 -20.26 -19.39
C THR A 138 -10.11 -19.58 -20.43
N GLY A 139 -10.64 -18.40 -20.11
CA GLY A 139 -11.43 -17.59 -21.04
C GLY A 139 -10.56 -16.86 -22.06
N SER A 140 -11.19 -16.33 -23.11
CA SER A 140 -10.52 -15.41 -24.03
C SER A 140 -10.53 -13.99 -23.47
N PHE A 141 -9.40 -13.32 -23.51
CA PHE A 141 -9.24 -11.91 -23.19
C PHE A 141 -8.17 -11.28 -24.10
N THR A 142 -8.14 -9.95 -24.21
CA THR A 142 -7.01 -9.25 -24.84
C THR A 142 -6.16 -8.51 -23.82
N THR A 143 -6.78 -7.71 -22.95
CA THR A 143 -6.06 -6.84 -22.02
C THR A 143 -6.78 -6.82 -20.67
N PRO A 144 -6.16 -7.34 -19.59
CA PRO A 144 -6.60 -7.12 -18.23
C PRO A 144 -6.51 -5.65 -17.84
N GLU A 145 -7.40 -5.23 -16.94
CA GLU A 145 -7.55 -3.86 -16.47
C GLU A 145 -7.80 -3.88 -14.95
N VAL A 146 -7.40 -2.80 -14.26
CA VAL A 146 -7.77 -2.58 -12.85
C VAL A 146 -8.78 -1.43 -12.76
N ASN A 147 -9.86 -1.66 -12.02
CA ASN A 147 -10.96 -0.70 -11.88
C ASN A 147 -11.27 -0.50 -10.42
N GLY A 148 -11.52 0.73 -10.00
CA GLY A 148 -11.83 0.98 -8.60
C GLY A 148 -12.45 2.33 -8.35
N THR A 149 -12.59 2.65 -7.06
CA THR A 149 -13.09 3.94 -6.60
C THR A 149 -12.26 5.11 -7.11
N PHE A 150 -10.95 4.89 -7.34
CA PHE A 150 -10.00 5.88 -7.82
C PHE A 150 -10.17 6.29 -9.30
N ASN A 151 -10.85 5.47 -10.13
CA ASN A 151 -11.11 5.78 -11.54
C ASN A 151 -12.59 5.70 -11.90
N GLY A 152 -13.48 5.71 -10.90
CA GLY A 152 -14.93 5.64 -11.12
C GLY A 152 -15.38 4.34 -11.79
N TRP A 153 -14.68 3.22 -11.57
CA TRP A 153 -14.96 1.92 -12.19
C TRP A 153 -14.88 1.93 -13.72
N CYS A 154 -13.98 2.73 -14.28
CA CYS A 154 -13.80 2.87 -15.72
C CYS A 154 -13.05 1.69 -16.35
N GLY A 155 -13.80 0.82 -17.05
CA GLY A 155 -13.35 -0.41 -17.72
C GLY A 155 -12.33 -0.27 -18.84
N ASN A 156 -11.75 0.90 -19.10
CA ASN A 156 -10.66 1.03 -20.06
C ASN A 156 -9.61 2.08 -19.65
N CYS A 157 -9.75 2.66 -18.45
CA CYS A 157 -8.92 3.78 -18.03
C CYS A 157 -7.56 3.33 -17.46
N ALA A 158 -7.44 2.07 -17.03
CA ALA A 158 -6.23 1.53 -16.42
C ALA A 158 -5.95 0.10 -16.93
N ALA A 159 -5.66 0.00 -18.23
CA ALA A 159 -5.19 -1.22 -18.86
C ALA A 159 -3.82 -1.62 -18.33
N MET A 160 -3.62 -2.92 -18.11
CA MET A 160 -2.40 -3.51 -17.58
C MET A 160 -1.47 -3.95 -18.72
N SER A 161 -0.19 -4.19 -18.41
CA SER A 161 0.79 -4.73 -19.36
C SER A 161 1.45 -5.99 -18.84
N ASP A 162 1.78 -6.91 -19.75
CA ASP A 162 2.66 -8.07 -19.51
C ASP A 162 3.91 -7.91 -20.38
N ALA A 163 4.84 -7.07 -19.90
CA ALA A 163 6.00 -6.68 -20.70
C ALA A 163 7.08 -7.77 -20.81
N ASN A 164 7.11 -8.70 -19.84
CA ASN A 164 8.10 -9.78 -19.76
C ASN A 164 7.56 -11.13 -20.28
N GLY A 165 6.25 -11.24 -20.55
CA GLY A 165 5.61 -12.40 -21.15
C GLY A 165 5.42 -13.56 -20.19
N ASP A 166 5.31 -13.30 -18.89
CA ASP A 166 5.15 -14.34 -17.85
C ASP A 166 3.69 -14.59 -17.46
N ASN A 167 2.73 -13.89 -18.08
CA ASN A 167 1.29 -13.86 -17.76
C ASN A 167 0.93 -13.17 -16.43
N VAL A 168 1.89 -12.49 -15.78
CA VAL A 168 1.61 -11.55 -14.71
C VAL A 168 1.48 -10.17 -15.33
N TRP A 169 0.28 -9.62 -15.25
CA TRP A 169 -0.03 -8.30 -15.77
C TRP A 169 0.08 -7.28 -14.65
N ASP A 170 0.67 -6.12 -14.93
CA ASP A 170 0.86 -5.06 -13.96
C ASP A 170 0.50 -3.65 -14.48
N VAL A 171 0.15 -2.76 -13.56
CA VAL A 171 -0.04 -1.32 -13.80
C VAL A 171 0.18 -0.52 -12.52
N THR A 172 0.83 0.64 -12.62
CA THR A 172 1.02 1.56 -11.50
C THR A 172 -0.01 2.68 -11.52
N ILE A 173 -0.70 2.90 -10.39
CA ILE A 173 -1.67 3.98 -10.19
C ILE A 173 -1.23 4.84 -9.00
N THR A 174 -1.27 6.16 -9.17
CA THR A 174 -1.04 7.11 -8.07
C THR A 174 -2.32 7.30 -7.26
N LEU A 175 -2.28 7.01 -5.97
CA LEU A 175 -3.40 7.08 -5.03
C LEU A 175 -3.05 7.97 -3.83
N ASN A 176 -4.04 8.51 -3.12
CA ASN A 176 -3.77 9.27 -1.90
C ASN A 176 -3.47 8.30 -0.73
N VAL A 177 -2.43 8.61 0.04
CA VAL A 177 -2.09 7.97 1.30
C VAL A 177 -3.22 8.22 2.31
N GLY A 178 -3.64 7.16 2.99
CA GLY A 178 -4.76 7.14 3.93
C GLY A 178 -6.07 6.71 3.30
N ASP A 179 -6.20 6.73 1.96
CA ASP A 179 -7.42 6.26 1.31
C ASP A 179 -7.59 4.74 1.49
N THR A 180 -8.83 4.33 1.70
CA THR A 180 -9.25 2.94 1.52
C THR A 180 -9.93 2.83 0.17
N VAL A 181 -9.32 2.12 -0.76
CA VAL A 181 -9.82 1.94 -2.12
C VAL A 181 -10.42 0.55 -2.29
N GLU A 182 -11.57 0.50 -2.97
CA GLU A 182 -12.12 -0.75 -3.49
C GLU A 182 -11.76 -0.89 -4.96
N TYR A 183 -11.38 -2.08 -5.39
CA TYR A 183 -11.00 -2.35 -6.77
C TYR A 183 -11.36 -3.77 -7.24
N LYS A 184 -11.34 -3.99 -8.56
CA LYS A 184 -11.48 -5.28 -9.23
C LYS A 184 -10.60 -5.35 -10.46
N TYR A 185 -10.13 -6.57 -10.76
CA TYR A 185 -9.59 -6.89 -12.09
C TYR A 185 -10.72 -7.22 -13.07
N SER A 186 -10.66 -6.64 -14.27
CA SER A 186 -11.52 -6.95 -15.43
C SER A 186 -10.69 -7.18 -16.67
N HIS A 187 -11.33 -7.49 -17.79
CA HIS A 187 -10.70 -7.38 -19.10
C HIS A 187 -11.67 -6.90 -20.18
N ASP A 188 -11.09 -6.28 -21.20
CA ASP A 188 -11.73 -5.78 -22.41
C ASP A 188 -13.03 -5.01 -22.14
N ASN A 189 -12.98 -3.95 -21.34
CA ASN A 189 -14.14 -3.10 -21.02
C ASN A 189 -15.33 -3.88 -20.44
N TRP A 190 -15.08 -4.55 -19.32
CA TRP A 190 -16.06 -5.32 -18.55
C TRP A 190 -16.69 -6.51 -19.30
N THR A 191 -16.12 -6.97 -20.41
CA THR A 191 -16.58 -8.21 -21.06
C THR A 191 -16.37 -9.43 -20.17
N GLY A 192 -15.31 -9.40 -19.36
CA GLY A 192 -15.11 -10.31 -18.24
C GLY A 192 -14.60 -9.57 -17.01
N GLN A 193 -14.89 -10.13 -15.85
CA GLN A 193 -14.50 -9.60 -14.55
C GLN A 193 -14.24 -10.72 -13.56
N GLU A 194 -13.40 -10.45 -12.57
CA GLU A 194 -13.18 -11.40 -11.49
C GLU A 194 -14.42 -11.55 -10.61
N MET A 195 -14.56 -12.74 -10.02
CA MET A 195 -15.64 -13.12 -9.11
C MET A 195 -15.04 -13.74 -7.85
N ASN A 196 -14.55 -12.89 -6.95
CA ASN A 196 -13.91 -13.34 -5.70
C ASN A 196 -14.96 -13.88 -4.72
N ASP A 197 -14.52 -14.77 -3.84
CA ASP A 197 -15.27 -15.15 -2.65
C ASP A 197 -15.43 -13.92 -1.73
N PRO A 198 -16.65 -13.48 -1.39
CA PRO A 198 -16.88 -12.34 -0.51
C PRO A 198 -16.37 -12.53 0.91
N THR A 199 -16.03 -13.76 1.31
CA THR A 199 -15.46 -14.05 2.63
C THR A 199 -13.92 -14.05 2.61
N ALA A 200 -13.30 -13.90 1.44
CA ALA A 200 -11.86 -13.92 1.32
C ALA A 200 -11.21 -12.66 1.92
N PRO A 201 -9.99 -12.76 2.50
CA PRO A 201 -9.41 -11.73 3.35
C PRO A 201 -9.08 -10.42 2.61
N CYS A 202 -8.93 -10.47 1.28
CA CYS A 202 -8.65 -9.27 0.48
C CYS A 202 -9.92 -8.54 0.02
N THR A 203 -11.12 -8.99 0.43
CA THR A 203 -12.39 -8.46 -0.08
C THR A 203 -13.17 -7.62 0.94
N ASN A 204 -14.13 -6.84 0.45
CA ASN A 204 -14.98 -5.95 1.25
C ASN A 204 -16.09 -6.67 2.05
N GLY A 205 -16.18 -8.00 2.02
CA GLY A 205 -17.23 -8.73 2.74
C GLY A 205 -18.62 -8.70 2.08
N ASN A 206 -18.79 -8.01 0.94
CA ASN A 206 -20.09 -7.78 0.34
C ASN A 206 -20.43 -8.85 -0.71
N ALA A 207 -21.39 -9.73 -0.40
CA ALA A 207 -21.80 -10.82 -1.30
C ALA A 207 -22.50 -10.37 -2.60
N THR A 208 -22.94 -9.11 -2.72
CA THR A 208 -23.56 -8.58 -3.96
C THR A 208 -22.53 -7.95 -4.87
N TYR A 209 -21.64 -7.13 -4.29
CA TYR A 209 -20.58 -6.43 -5.00
C TYR A 209 -19.25 -6.73 -4.33
N THR A 210 -18.76 -7.95 -4.54
CA THR A 210 -17.47 -8.37 -4.00
C THR A 210 -16.36 -7.64 -4.72
N ASN A 211 -15.68 -6.75 -4.00
CA ASN A 211 -14.52 -6.00 -4.47
C ASN A 211 -13.34 -6.29 -3.57
N ARG A 212 -12.13 -6.15 -4.11
CA ARG A 212 -10.90 -6.14 -3.32
C ARG A 212 -10.78 -4.83 -2.57
N VAL A 213 -10.13 -4.84 -1.40
CA VAL A 213 -9.89 -3.65 -0.57
C VAL A 213 -8.39 -3.44 -0.39
N LEU A 214 -7.95 -2.19 -0.54
CA LEU A 214 -6.58 -1.76 -0.25
C LEU A 214 -6.60 -0.50 0.62
N VAL A 215 -5.82 -0.48 1.68
CA VAL A 215 -5.52 0.74 2.45
C VAL A 215 -4.17 1.27 1.99
N VAL A 216 -4.15 2.46 1.42
CA VAL A 216 -2.94 3.08 0.88
C VAL A 216 -2.13 3.69 2.02
N SER A 217 -0.90 3.21 2.23
CA SER A 217 -0.04 3.72 3.31
C SER A 217 1.23 4.39 2.79
N GLN A 218 1.82 3.83 1.73
CA GLN A 218 3.02 4.33 1.07
C GLN A 218 3.07 3.75 -0.36
N SER A 219 4.04 4.19 -1.17
CA SER A 219 4.26 3.56 -2.48
C SER A 219 4.64 2.09 -2.29
N ASP A 220 4.00 1.21 -3.04
CA ASP A 220 4.13 -0.23 -2.86
C ASP A 220 3.90 -0.98 -4.17
N THR A 221 4.43 -2.20 -4.24
CA THR A 221 4.14 -3.15 -5.30
C THR A 221 3.40 -4.31 -4.67
N LEU A 222 2.12 -4.46 -5.02
CA LEU A 222 1.26 -5.45 -4.38
C LEU A 222 1.69 -6.87 -4.78
N ASP A 223 1.49 -7.81 -3.87
CA ASP A 223 1.71 -9.23 -4.15
C ASP A 223 0.95 -9.68 -5.40
N VAL A 224 1.59 -10.53 -6.20
CA VAL A 224 0.97 -11.17 -7.35
C VAL A 224 -0.14 -12.10 -6.87
N VAL A 225 -1.36 -11.86 -7.35
CA VAL A 225 -2.55 -12.65 -7.01
C VAL A 225 -3.09 -13.33 -8.25
N CYS A 226 -3.65 -14.52 -8.08
CA CYS A 226 -4.34 -15.22 -9.16
C CYS A 226 -5.64 -14.49 -9.53
N TRP A 227 -6.02 -14.55 -10.80
CA TRP A 227 -7.34 -14.13 -11.24
C TRP A 227 -8.44 -14.72 -10.36
N ALA A 228 -9.34 -13.87 -9.87
CA ALA A 228 -10.42 -14.22 -8.96
C ALA A 228 -10.02 -14.83 -7.60
N SER A 229 -8.79 -14.56 -7.13
CA SER A 229 -8.26 -15.07 -5.85
C SER A 229 -7.50 -14.01 -5.05
N CYS A 230 -7.51 -14.13 -3.72
CA CYS A 230 -6.65 -13.34 -2.84
C CYS A 230 -5.22 -13.89 -2.72
N ASN A 231 -4.93 -15.04 -3.33
CA ASN A 231 -3.67 -15.74 -3.22
C ASN A 231 -3.01 -15.85 -4.60
N ALA A 232 -1.69 -15.99 -4.63
CA ALA A 232 -0.95 -16.32 -5.84
C ALA A 232 -1.53 -17.56 -6.52
N CYS A 233 -1.38 -17.67 -7.85
CA CYS A 233 -1.82 -18.87 -8.54
C CYS A 233 -1.05 -20.08 -8.04
N SER A 234 -1.77 -21.01 -7.42
CA SER A 234 -1.27 -22.37 -7.17
C SER A 234 -1.29 -23.13 -8.49
N GLY A 235 -0.37 -22.82 -9.40
CA GLY A 235 -0.26 -23.53 -10.66
C GLY A 235 0.21 -24.95 -10.39
N ILE A 236 -0.70 -25.95 -10.37
CA ILE A 236 -0.40 -27.41 -10.23
C ILE A 236 0.89 -27.71 -9.46
N GLY A 237 1.07 -27.04 -8.33
CA GLY A 237 1.99 -27.42 -7.30
C GLY A 237 1.13 -28.23 -6.37
N MET A 238 1.34 -29.55 -6.37
CA MET A 238 0.70 -30.45 -5.42
C MET A 238 0.65 -29.76 -4.06
N GLU A 239 -0.54 -29.59 -3.47
CA GLU A 239 -0.61 -29.31 -2.05
C GLU A 239 0.09 -30.47 -1.35
N GLU A 240 1.33 -30.25 -0.89
CA GLU A 240 2.09 -31.22 -0.12
C GLU A 240 1.59 -31.29 1.34
N ASN A 241 0.28 -31.14 1.56
CA ASN A 241 -0.27 -31.30 2.91
C ASN A 241 -1.72 -31.75 3.04
N ALA A 242 -2.35 -32.23 1.96
CA ALA A 242 -3.48 -33.13 2.11
C ALA A 242 -2.94 -34.57 2.07
N VAL A 243 -2.69 -35.16 3.24
CA VAL A 243 -2.34 -36.58 3.35
C VAL A 243 -3.57 -37.40 2.93
N LEU A 244 -3.69 -37.68 1.62
CA LEU A 244 -4.76 -38.50 1.05
C LEU A 244 -4.64 -39.97 1.47
N MET A 245 -3.44 -40.42 1.85
CA MET A 245 -3.18 -41.76 2.35
C MET A 245 -2.02 -41.82 3.35
N THR A 246 -2.03 -42.83 4.22
CA THR A 246 -0.83 -43.26 4.95
C THR A 246 -0.49 -44.72 4.64
N LEU A 247 0.81 -45.03 4.56
CA LEU A 247 1.33 -46.36 4.25
C LEU A 247 1.93 -47.00 5.51
N THR A 248 1.41 -48.15 5.93
CA THR A 248 1.94 -48.86 7.09
C THR A 248 1.97 -50.39 6.89
N PRO A 249 3.03 -51.10 7.30
CA PRO A 249 4.36 -50.59 7.63
C PRO A 249 5.14 -50.19 6.35
N ASN A 250 6.07 -49.24 6.50
CA ASN A 250 7.06 -48.90 5.47
C ASN A 250 8.46 -48.88 6.13
N PRO A 251 9.34 -49.87 5.89
CA PRO A 251 9.24 -50.93 4.86
C PRO A 251 8.14 -51.97 5.11
N ALA A 252 7.46 -52.41 4.03
CA ALA A 252 6.49 -53.49 4.05
C ALA A 252 7.17 -54.86 3.88
N ASN A 253 6.63 -55.88 4.54
CA ASN A 253 7.02 -57.28 4.31
C ASN A 253 5.96 -57.94 3.40
N SER A 254 5.07 -58.79 3.95
CA SER A 254 4.08 -59.52 3.16
C SER A 254 2.80 -58.74 2.83
N VAL A 255 2.48 -57.72 3.62
CA VAL A 255 1.27 -56.90 3.49
C VAL A 255 1.61 -55.44 3.73
N LEU A 256 1.04 -54.57 2.90
CA LEU A 256 1.01 -53.12 3.05
C LEU A 256 -0.42 -52.69 3.35
N SER A 257 -0.60 -51.87 4.38
CA SER A 257 -1.85 -51.18 4.69
C SER A 257 -1.81 -49.78 4.12
N ILE A 258 -2.85 -49.42 3.36
CA ILE A 258 -3.10 -48.09 2.81
C ILE A 258 -4.34 -47.54 3.53
N ASP A 259 -4.14 -46.63 4.48
CA ASP A 259 -5.25 -45.91 5.11
C ASP A 259 -5.64 -44.71 4.23
N PHE A 260 -6.77 -44.80 3.54
CA PHE A 260 -7.21 -43.87 2.52
C PHE A 260 -8.32 -42.94 3.02
N VAL A 261 -8.15 -41.63 2.83
CA VAL A 261 -9.05 -40.62 3.39
C VAL A 261 -10.29 -40.37 2.49
N GLY A 262 -10.18 -40.64 1.18
CA GLY A 262 -11.27 -40.42 0.21
C GLY A 262 -12.39 -41.47 0.25
N ALA A 263 -13.53 -41.18 -0.37
CA ALA A 263 -14.67 -42.11 -0.43
C ALA A 263 -14.40 -43.32 -1.33
N HIS A 264 -13.92 -43.05 -2.56
CA HIS A 264 -13.51 -44.03 -3.54
C HIS A 264 -12.20 -43.58 -4.22
N GLY A 265 -11.33 -44.55 -4.52
CA GLY A 265 -10.08 -44.29 -5.20
C GLY A 265 -9.49 -45.54 -5.83
N ALA A 266 -8.29 -45.41 -6.37
CA ALA A 266 -7.50 -46.52 -6.86
C ALA A 266 -6.03 -46.32 -6.50
N TYR A 267 -5.32 -47.42 -6.28
CA TYR A 267 -3.88 -47.43 -6.06
C TYR A 267 -3.14 -48.11 -7.22
N GLN A 268 -1.90 -47.69 -7.43
CA GLN A 268 -0.92 -48.32 -8.32
C GLN A 268 0.43 -48.37 -7.60
N ILE A 269 1.03 -49.54 -7.50
CA ILE A 269 2.42 -49.71 -7.08
C ILE A 269 3.26 -49.80 -8.34
N MET A 270 4.26 -48.93 -8.47
CA MET A 270 5.17 -48.85 -9.61
C MET A 270 6.60 -49.14 -9.18
N ASN A 271 7.35 -49.85 -10.02
CA ASN A 271 8.80 -49.96 -9.86
C ASN A 271 9.51 -48.66 -10.29
N LEU A 272 10.82 -48.55 -10.07
CA LEU A 272 11.61 -47.36 -10.42
C LEU A 272 11.67 -47.07 -11.94
N ASN A 273 11.30 -48.03 -12.78
CA ASN A 273 11.20 -47.85 -14.23
C ASN A 273 9.80 -47.36 -14.66
N GLY A 274 8.91 -47.05 -13.71
CA GLY A 274 7.54 -46.59 -13.97
C GLY A 274 6.56 -47.70 -14.37
N GLN A 275 6.94 -48.98 -14.27
CA GLN A 275 6.05 -50.10 -14.59
C GLN A 275 5.16 -50.41 -13.38
N THR A 276 3.85 -50.47 -13.60
CA THR A 276 2.87 -50.90 -12.59
C THR A 276 3.02 -52.38 -12.29
N VAL A 277 3.34 -52.71 -11.03
CA VAL A 277 3.53 -54.08 -10.53
C VAL A 277 2.34 -54.59 -9.71
N ALA A 278 1.51 -53.69 -9.18
CA ALA A 278 0.24 -54.01 -8.53
C ALA A 278 -0.73 -52.83 -8.66
N ALA A 279 -2.03 -53.10 -8.71
CA ALA A 279 -3.05 -52.05 -8.73
C ALA A 279 -4.39 -52.59 -8.18
N GLY A 280 -5.25 -51.69 -7.72
CA GLY A 280 -6.59 -52.03 -7.25
C GLY A 280 -7.40 -50.82 -6.83
N SER A 281 -8.63 -51.05 -6.39
CA SER A 281 -9.51 -50.01 -5.87
C SER A 281 -9.30 -49.79 -4.38
N LEU A 282 -9.60 -48.58 -3.91
CA LEU A 282 -9.60 -48.17 -2.51
C LEU A 282 -11.00 -47.69 -2.10
N VAL A 283 -11.34 -47.98 -0.85
CA VAL A 283 -12.47 -47.39 -0.14
C VAL A 283 -11.96 -46.63 1.07
N ARG A 284 -12.78 -45.75 1.64
CA ARG A 284 -12.42 -45.00 2.85
C ARG A 284 -11.95 -45.91 3.99
N GLY A 285 -10.83 -45.57 4.61
CA GLY A 285 -10.22 -46.29 5.71
C GLY A 285 -9.12 -47.25 5.28
N GLU A 286 -8.94 -48.32 6.05
CA GLU A 286 -7.81 -49.24 5.90
C GLU A 286 -8.02 -50.24 4.75
N ASN A 287 -7.09 -50.28 3.79
CA ASN A 287 -7.08 -51.21 2.66
C ASN A 287 -5.79 -52.04 2.66
N GLN A 288 -5.90 -53.36 2.58
CA GLN A 288 -4.74 -54.25 2.57
C GLN A 288 -4.31 -54.64 1.16
N VAL A 289 -3.02 -54.51 0.90
CA VAL A 289 -2.36 -54.89 -0.36
C VAL A 289 -1.31 -55.96 -0.08
N ILE A 290 -1.38 -57.08 -0.80
CA ILE A 290 -0.42 -58.18 -0.66
C ILE A 290 0.86 -57.82 -1.40
N THR A 291 1.98 -57.72 -0.66
CA THR A 291 3.31 -57.37 -1.20
C THR A 291 4.28 -58.55 -1.21
N ALA A 292 3.87 -59.72 -0.71
CA ALA A 292 4.70 -60.93 -0.61
C ALA A 292 5.31 -61.44 -1.93
N SER A 293 4.72 -61.09 -3.08
CA SER A 293 5.20 -61.48 -4.41
C SER A 293 6.12 -60.44 -5.05
N LEU A 294 6.30 -59.27 -4.43
CA LEU A 294 7.11 -58.18 -4.96
C LEU A 294 8.56 -58.34 -4.47
N PRO A 295 9.58 -58.28 -5.35
CA PRO A 295 10.97 -58.35 -4.92
C PRO A 295 11.36 -57.25 -3.92
N ASN A 296 12.33 -57.54 -3.06
CA ASN A 296 12.93 -56.53 -2.18
C ASN A 296 13.44 -55.33 -3.01
N GLY A 297 13.06 -54.12 -2.61
CA GLY A 297 13.42 -52.92 -3.38
C GLY A 297 12.58 -51.69 -3.04
N MET A 298 12.82 -50.62 -3.78
CA MET A 298 12.06 -49.37 -3.69
C MET A 298 10.99 -49.31 -4.77
N TYR A 299 9.81 -48.85 -4.37
CA TYR A 299 8.62 -48.68 -5.20
C TYR A 299 7.99 -47.32 -4.93
N MET A 300 7.11 -46.89 -5.84
CA MET A 300 6.25 -45.73 -5.67
C MET A 300 4.80 -46.20 -5.62
N VAL A 301 4.06 -45.78 -4.60
CA VAL A 301 2.61 -46.02 -4.49
C VAL A 301 1.91 -44.74 -4.89
N ARG A 302 1.19 -44.78 -6.01
CA ARG A 302 0.32 -43.71 -6.49
C ARG A 302 -1.11 -44.02 -6.07
N VAL A 303 -1.79 -43.07 -5.45
CA VAL A 303 -3.22 -43.15 -5.13
C VAL A 303 -3.94 -41.99 -5.76
N ALA A 304 -5.00 -42.30 -6.51
CA ALA A 304 -5.88 -41.32 -7.13
C ALA A 304 -7.31 -41.49 -6.59
N GLY A 305 -7.94 -40.40 -6.18
CA GLY A 305 -9.32 -40.37 -5.72
C GLY A 305 -10.01 -39.07 -6.12
N GLU A 306 -11.25 -38.90 -5.65
CA GLU A 306 -12.06 -37.70 -5.95
C GLU A 306 -11.44 -36.40 -5.42
N GLN A 307 -10.62 -36.50 -4.37
CA GLN A 307 -9.95 -35.38 -3.71
C GLN A 307 -8.56 -35.07 -4.30
N GLY A 308 -8.17 -35.76 -5.38
CA GLY A 308 -6.88 -35.58 -6.04
C GLY A 308 -6.00 -36.83 -6.03
N GLU A 309 -4.71 -36.63 -6.24
CA GLU A 309 -3.72 -37.69 -6.37
C GLU A 309 -2.54 -37.47 -5.42
N THR A 310 -2.02 -38.56 -4.85
CA THR A 310 -0.81 -38.54 -4.02
C THR A 310 0.13 -39.69 -4.40
N ILE A 311 1.43 -39.47 -4.23
CA ILE A 311 2.46 -40.49 -4.47
C ILE A 311 3.35 -40.57 -3.24
N GLN A 312 3.56 -41.78 -2.69
CA GLN A 312 4.50 -42.02 -1.60
C GLN A 312 5.49 -43.14 -1.95
N LYS A 313 6.70 -43.04 -1.40
CA LYS A 313 7.74 -44.07 -1.52
C LYS A 313 7.41 -45.27 -0.63
N LEU A 314 7.57 -46.47 -1.16
CA LEU A 314 7.44 -47.73 -0.44
C LEU A 314 8.74 -48.53 -0.54
N ALA A 315 9.27 -48.96 0.59
CA ALA A 315 10.32 -49.97 0.63
C ALA A 315 9.69 -51.35 0.89
N ILE A 316 10.09 -52.38 0.15
CA ILE A 316 9.70 -53.77 0.40
C ILE A 316 10.93 -54.56 0.87
N ARG A 317 10.78 -55.27 1.99
CA ARG A 317 11.81 -56.12 2.58
C ARG A 317 11.20 -57.34 3.26
N HIS A 318 11.44 -58.51 2.70
CA HIS A 318 11.16 -59.83 3.29
C HIS A 318 12.25 -60.29 4.24
#